data_AF-A0A842NZS7-F1
#
_entry.id   AF-A0A842NZS7-F1
#
_cell.length_a   1.000
_cell.length_b   1.000
_cell.length_c   1.000
_cell.angle_alpha   90.00
_cell.angle_beta   90.00
_cell.angle_gamma   90.00
#
_symmetry.space_group_name_H-M   'P 1'
#
loop_
_entity.id
_entity.type
_entity.pdbx_description
1 polymer ?
#
loop_
_entity_poly.entity_id
_entity_poly.type
_entity_poly.pdbx_seq_one_letter_code
_entity_poly.pdbx_strand_id
1 'polypeptide(L)'
;MSGIRVEDAGSAQMAVKRYLASQFGEKKVKDVRFSRAWYTPGSQKDVWEVEGDVVLKKGLFGKEELHFKFQIDPGTGRVIAYEI
;
A
#
# COMPACT_ATOMS: atom_id res chain seq x y z
N MET A 1 -6.07 -10.47 -20.99
CA MET A 1 -5.58 -9.50 -19.99
C MET A 1 -4.96 -10.30 -18.86
N SER A 2 -3.63 -10.36 -18.78
CA SER A 2 -2.93 -10.91 -17.60
C SER A 2 -3.13 -9.91 -16.47
N GLY A 3 -4.19 -10.10 -15.67
CA GLY A 3 -4.41 -9.31 -14.46
C GLY A 3 -3.16 -9.40 -13.59
N ILE A 4 -2.66 -8.27 -13.11
CA ILE A 4 -1.54 -8.22 -12.18
C ILE A 4 -1.98 -9.00 -10.93
N ARG A 5 -1.45 -10.21 -10.76
CA ARG A 5 -1.60 -10.99 -9.54
C ARG A 5 -0.59 -10.50 -8.53
N VAL A 6 -0.98 -10.49 -7.26
CA VAL A 6 -0.09 -10.21 -6.14
C VAL A 6 0.36 -11.55 -5.59
N GLU A 7 1.49 -12.01 -6.11
CA GLU A 7 2.01 -13.37 -5.86
C GLU A 7 3.01 -13.38 -4.70
N ASP A 8 3.49 -12.21 -4.29
CA ASP A 8 4.50 -12.05 -3.25
C ASP A 8 4.37 -10.72 -2.49
N ALA A 9 5.17 -10.58 -1.43
CA ALA A 9 5.20 -9.37 -0.61
C ALA A 9 5.61 -8.12 -1.42
N GLY A 10 6.50 -8.27 -2.40
CA GLY A 10 6.99 -7.14 -3.20
C GLY A 10 5.91 -6.55 -4.11
N SER A 11 5.15 -7.41 -4.78
CA SER A 11 3.99 -7.03 -5.58
C SER A 11 2.87 -6.39 -4.74
N ALA A 12 2.69 -6.85 -3.49
CA ALA A 12 1.75 -6.26 -2.54
C ALA A 12 2.18 -4.83 -2.17
N GLN A 13 3.45 -4.65 -1.81
CA GLN A 13 4.05 -3.34 -1.53
C GLN A 13 3.95 -2.39 -2.73
N MET A 14 4.16 -2.89 -3.96
CA MET A 14 3.99 -2.09 -5.18
C MET A 14 2.55 -1.64 -5.40
N ALA A 15 1.55 -2.47 -5.07
CA ALA A 15 0.15 -2.08 -5.11
C ALA A 15 -0.12 -0.91 -4.13
N VAL A 16 0.42 -0.99 -2.91
CA VAL A 16 0.33 0.08 -1.90
C VAL A 16 1.01 1.37 -2.38
N LYS A 17 2.23 1.31 -2.94
CA LYS A 17 2.89 2.50 -3.49
C LYS A 17 2.04 3.20 -4.54
N ARG A 18 1.46 2.43 -5.47
CA ARG A 18 0.58 2.95 -6.52
C ARG A 18 -0.67 3.59 -5.94
N TYR A 19 -1.27 2.95 -4.94
CA TYR A 19 -2.44 3.50 -4.24
C TYR A 19 -2.10 4.83 -3.54
N LEU A 20 -1.05 4.87 -2.72
CA LEU A 20 -0.59 6.08 -2.03
C LEU A 20 -0.26 7.22 -2.99
N ALA A 21 0.42 6.91 -4.10
CA ALA A 21 0.73 7.87 -5.15
C ALA A 21 -0.53 8.43 -5.81
N SER A 22 -1.55 7.58 -6.05
CA SER A 22 -2.84 8.03 -6.61
C SER A 22 -3.65 8.88 -5.62
N GLN A 23 -3.56 8.57 -4.32
CA GLN A 23 -4.31 9.25 -3.27
C GLN A 23 -3.73 10.63 -2.93
N PHE A 24 -2.42 10.72 -2.73
CA PHE A 24 -1.76 11.95 -2.30
C PHE A 24 -1.12 12.75 -3.45
N GLY A 25 -0.89 12.10 -4.59
CA GLY A 25 -0.13 12.63 -5.72
C GLY A 25 1.35 12.27 -5.63
N GLU A 26 1.93 11.78 -6.73
CA GLU A 26 3.32 11.33 -6.84
C GLU A 26 4.34 12.37 -6.32
N LYS A 27 4.11 13.66 -6.58
CA LYS A 27 5.02 14.74 -6.15
C LYS A 27 4.95 15.03 -4.65
N LYS A 28 3.89 14.60 -3.96
CA LYS A 28 3.72 14.79 -2.51
C LYS A 28 4.31 13.65 -1.70
N VAL A 29 4.27 12.42 -2.23
CA VAL A 29 4.88 11.25 -1.58
C VAL A 29 6.41 11.37 -1.70
N LYS A 30 7.10 11.59 -0.57
CA LYS A 30 8.56 11.65 -0.53
C LYS A 30 9.17 10.27 -0.35
N ASP A 31 8.58 9.46 0.52
CA ASP A 31 9.11 8.14 0.89
C ASP A 31 7.95 7.23 1.34
N VAL A 32 8.13 5.92 1.17
CA VAL A 32 7.22 4.88 1.65
C VAL A 32 8.06 3.77 2.26
N ARG A 33 7.89 3.55 3.56
CA ARG A 33 8.66 2.56 4.34
C ARG A 33 7.72 1.45 4.74
N PHE A 34 8.07 0.22 4.37
CA PHE A 34 7.29 -0.94 4.77
C PHE A 34 7.89 -1.55 6.02
N SER A 35 7.04 -1.77 7.02
CA SER A 35 7.41 -2.50 8.23
C SER A 35 7.14 -4.00 8.05
N ARG A 36 6.01 -4.35 7.43
CA ARG A 36 5.57 -5.74 7.26
C ARG A 36 4.74 -5.92 6.00
N ALA A 37 4.81 -7.11 5.43
CA ALA A 37 3.91 -7.57 4.38
C ALA A 37 3.72 -9.08 4.53
N TRP A 38 2.47 -9.56 4.66
CA TRP A 38 2.18 -10.98 4.85
C TRP A 38 0.86 -11.37 4.21
N TYR A 39 0.76 -12.66 3.88
CA TYR A 39 -0.45 -13.25 3.33
C TYR A 39 -1.34 -13.74 4.47
N THR A 40 -2.59 -13.31 4.48
CA THR A 40 -3.59 -13.74 5.44
C THR A 40 -4.66 -14.55 4.69
N PRO A 41 -4.66 -15.89 4.80
CA PRO A 41 -5.74 -16.70 4.27
C PRO A 41 -7.00 -16.50 5.11
N GLY A 42 -8.13 -16.22 4.46
CA GLY A 42 -9.38 -15.87 5.13
C GLY A 42 -10.49 -16.84 4.76
N SER A 43 -11.45 -17.04 5.66
CA SER A 43 -12.60 -17.93 5.40
C SER A 43 -13.51 -17.42 4.27
N GLN A 44 -13.54 -16.10 4.03
CA GLN A 44 -14.31 -15.47 2.94
C GLN A 44 -13.43 -14.98 1.79
N LYS A 45 -12.22 -14.53 2.09
CA LYS A 45 -11.31 -13.95 1.10
C LYS A 45 -9.87 -13.93 1.62
N ASP A 46 -8.96 -14.33 0.77
CA ASP A 46 -7.53 -14.21 1.02
C ASP A 46 -7.05 -12.79 0.69
N VAL A 47 -6.11 -12.28 1.50
CA VAL A 47 -5.55 -10.94 1.33
C VAL A 47 -4.05 -10.92 1.56
N TRP A 48 -3.39 -9.96 0.92
CA TRP A 48 -2.11 -9.46 1.38
C TRP A 48 -2.34 -8.30 2.33
N GLU A 49 -1.75 -8.36 3.51
CA GLU A 49 -1.70 -7.24 4.44
C GLU A 49 -0.34 -6.56 4.35
N VAL A 50 -0.33 -5.23 4.29
CA VAL A 50 0.89 -4.43 4.20
C VAL A 50 0.80 -3.26 5.18
N GLU A 51 1.79 -3.16 6.06
CA GLU A 51 1.92 -2.09 7.05
C GLU A 51 3.18 -1.27 6.80
N GLY A 52 3.14 0.00 7.20
CA GLY A 52 4.27 0.91 7.01
C GLY A 52 3.92 2.36 7.28
N ASP A 53 4.81 3.24 6.84
CA ASP A 53 4.68 4.68 7.02
C ASP A 53 4.90 5.38 5.67
N VAL A 54 4.06 6.37 5.37
CA VAL A 54 4.23 7.25 4.21
C VAL A 54 4.69 8.63 4.68
N VAL A 55 5.76 9.13 4.06
CA VAL A 55 6.26 10.49 4.32
C VAL A 55 5.76 11.40 3.21
N LEU A 56 4.93 12.38 3.57
CA LEU A 56 4.33 13.36 2.68
C LEU A 56 5.04 14.71 2.82
N LYS A 57 5.10 15.46 1.72
CA LYS A 57 5.53 16.87 1.73
C LYS A 57 4.41 17.76 2.27
N LYS A 58 4.73 18.60 3.26
CA LYS A 58 3.82 19.60 3.85
C LYS A 58 4.38 21.00 3.66
N GLY A 59 3.86 21.76 2.70
CA GLY A 59 4.40 23.07 2.31
C GLY A 59 5.80 22.97 1.69
N LEU A 60 6.57 24.07 1.73
CA LEU A 60 7.91 24.14 1.12
C LEU A 60 8.97 23.30 1.87
N PHE A 61 8.90 23.28 3.20
CA PHE A 61 9.94 22.66 4.05
C PHE A 61 9.41 21.59 5.02
N GLY A 62 8.10 21.51 5.24
CA GLY A 62 7.52 20.56 6.16
C GLY A 62 7.41 19.15 5.59
N LYS A 63 7.32 18.18 6.50
CA LYS A 63 6.95 16.79 6.22
C LYS A 63 5.90 16.33 7.20
N GLU A 64 5.09 15.39 6.77
CA GLU A 64 4.09 14.69 7.57
C GLU A 64 4.31 13.19 7.38
N GLU A 65 4.26 12.44 8.46
CA GLU A 65 4.45 10.99 8.44
C GLU A 65 3.16 10.36 8.95
N LEU A 66 2.58 9.48 8.14
CA LEU A 66 1.32 8.79 8.44
C LEU A 66 1.59 7.29 8.46
N HIS A 67 1.19 6.64 9.53
CA HIS A 67 1.20 5.19 9.63
C HIS A 67 0.04 4.62 8.83
N PHE A 68 0.24 3.49 8.16
CA PHE A 68 -0.80 2.84 7.40
C PHE A 68 -0.84 1.33 7.59
N LYS A 69 -2.02 0.78 7.33
CA LYS A 69 -2.27 -0.65 7.13
C LYS A 69 -3.20 -0.85 5.94
N PHE A 70 -2.82 -1.67 4.99
CA PHE A 70 -3.59 -1.97 3.77
C PHE A 70 -3.91 -3.45 3.66
N GLN A 71 -5.09 -3.77 3.15
CA GLN A 71 -5.46 -5.09 2.65
C GLN A 71 -5.60 -5.06 1.13
N ILE A 72 -4.90 -5.96 0.46
CA ILE A 72 -4.83 -6.05 -1.00
C ILE A 72 -5.41 -7.39 -1.45
N ASP A 73 -6.31 -7.34 -2.43
CA ASP A 73 -6.84 -8.51 -3.11
C ASP A 73 -5.75 -9.18 -3.96
N PRO A 74 -5.41 -10.47 -3.71
CA PRO A 74 -4.32 -11.15 -4.42
C PRO A 74 -4.60 -11.38 -5.91
N GLY A 75 -5.88 -11.55 -6.28
CA GLY A 75 -6.28 -11.85 -7.65
C GLY A 75 -6.30 -10.61 -8.56
N THR A 76 -6.49 -9.42 -8.00
CA THR A 76 -6.67 -8.18 -8.76
C THR A 76 -5.61 -7.10 -8.46
N GLY A 77 -4.88 -7.23 -7.35
CA GLY A 77 -3.94 -6.22 -6.86
C GLY A 77 -4.59 -4.93 -6.38
N ARG A 78 -5.91 -4.92 -6.16
CA ARG A 78 -6.65 -3.76 -5.67
C ARG A 78 -6.57 -3.68 -4.15
N VAL A 79 -6.42 -2.47 -3.63
CA VAL A 79 -6.69 -2.18 -2.21
C VAL A 79 -8.18 -2.36 -1.96
N ILE A 80 -8.53 -3.15 -0.95
CA ILE A 80 -9.94 -3.42 -0.58
C ILE A 80 -10.32 -2.86 0.79
N ALA A 81 -9.35 -2.66 1.68
CA ALA A 81 -9.53 -1.98 2.96
C ALA A 81 -8.21 -1.33 3.38
N TYR A 82 -8.28 -0.24 4.15
CA TYR A 82 -7.09 0.41 4.69
C TYR A 82 -7.39 1.31 5.89
N GLU A 83 -6.33 1.59 6.66
CA GLU A 83 -6.25 2.58 7.73
C GLU A 83 -5.04 3.49 7.45
N ILE A 84 -5.20 4.82 7.60
CA ILE A 84 -4.16 5.84 7.41
C ILE A 84 -4.49 7.15 8.13
#